data_AF-A0A6A6I1N3-F1
#
_entry.id   AF-A0A6A6I1N3-F1
#
_cell.length_a   1.000
_cell.length_b   1.000
_cell.length_c   1.000
_cell.angle_alpha   90.00
_cell.angle_beta   90.00
_cell.angle_gamma   90.00
#
_symmetry.space_group_name_H-M   'P 1'
#
loop_
_entity.id
_entity.type
_entity.pdbx_description
1 polymer ?
#
loop_
_entity_poly.entity_id
_entity_poly.type
_entity_poly.pdbx_seq_one_letter_code
_entity_poly.pdbx_strand_id
1 'polypeptide(L)'
;MSGTDDNHAAPAATGPSNTPGLTLMTPAMKRSARKVDPTNPSDAALIAAATKAGAEIYDSDAEDLPGLVNGTNKPQLFRNVSWGPAATDYSDDFPIHPEFSQFVPGRWERMPDGTVVDQKSKLIVKFTDKKGNKRIFANPPPKDWNNQEAITALNKRTVQQVRRNTDVRFREVVSAYVAPERRWILANLTDGKPAAGWKRFVEQFNNKFAGRLLPGQDKVRPVRTHSSLTKEVERFGPEFYSKGQIPPSRS
;
A
#
# COMPACT_ATOMS: atom_id res chain seq x y z
N MET A 1 -51.64 -42.85 -23.05
CA MET A 1 -52.23 -41.61 -22.48
C MET A 1 -51.52 -41.41 -21.15
N SER A 2 -50.51 -40.52 -21.10
CA SER A 2 -50.65 -39.11 -20.69
C SER A 2 -50.95 -39.02 -19.18
N GLY A 3 -50.15 -38.37 -18.33
CA GLY A 3 -48.93 -37.59 -18.50
C GLY A 3 -48.50 -36.98 -17.15
N THR A 4 -47.28 -36.40 -17.14
CA THR A 4 -46.78 -35.24 -16.35
C THR A 4 -46.83 -35.31 -14.81
N ASP A 5 -45.69 -35.38 -14.12
CA ASP A 5 -44.66 -34.34 -13.85
C ASP A 5 -45.11 -33.30 -12.81
N ASP A 6 -44.35 -33.21 -11.70
CA ASP A 6 -43.83 -31.94 -11.14
C ASP A 6 -43.02 -32.24 -9.85
N ASN A 7 -41.69 -32.40 -9.96
CA ASN A 7 -40.67 -31.35 -9.74
C ASN A 7 -40.68 -30.69 -8.35
N HIS A 8 -39.96 -31.30 -7.41
CA HIS A 8 -39.41 -30.58 -6.26
C HIS A 8 -38.17 -29.78 -6.69
N ALA A 9 -38.38 -28.48 -6.90
CA ALA A 9 -37.32 -27.50 -7.09
C ALA A 9 -36.44 -27.40 -5.84
N ALA A 10 -35.15 -27.66 -6.03
CA ALA A 10 -34.11 -27.34 -5.07
C ALA A 10 -34.06 -25.82 -4.81
N PRO A 11 -33.83 -25.37 -3.56
CA PRO A 11 -33.63 -23.95 -3.31
C PRO A 11 -32.35 -23.48 -4.00
N ALA A 12 -32.52 -22.43 -4.79
CA ALA A 12 -31.49 -21.79 -5.58
C ALA A 12 -30.26 -21.45 -4.73
N ALA A 13 -29.10 -21.86 -5.24
CA ALA A 13 -27.80 -21.43 -4.76
C ALA A 13 -27.75 -19.89 -4.79
N THR A 14 -27.73 -19.29 -3.61
CA THR A 14 -27.36 -17.89 -3.42
C THR A 14 -25.95 -17.71 -3.96
N GLY A 15 -25.85 -16.96 -5.06
CA GLY A 15 -24.59 -16.51 -5.65
C GLY A 15 -23.70 -15.75 -4.66
N PRO A 16 -22.44 -15.50 -5.04
CA PRO A 16 -21.35 -15.22 -4.13
C PRO A 16 -21.63 -13.99 -3.27
N SER A 17 -21.44 -14.16 -1.96
CA SER A 17 -21.37 -13.03 -1.03
C SER A 17 -20.30 -12.07 -1.51
N ASN A 18 -20.70 -10.86 -1.92
CA ASN A 18 -19.82 -9.71 -1.96
C ASN A 18 -19.28 -9.52 -0.54
N THR A 19 -18.07 -10.03 -0.27
CA THR A 19 -17.36 -9.67 0.94
C THR A 19 -17.09 -8.17 0.85
N PRO A 20 -17.55 -7.33 1.79
CA PRO A 20 -17.42 -5.89 1.67
C PRO A 20 -15.92 -5.49 1.64
N GLY A 21 -15.51 -4.95 0.49
CA GLY A 21 -14.66 -3.76 0.38
C GLY A 21 -13.27 -3.78 1.01
N LEU A 22 -12.34 -4.56 0.47
CA LEU A 22 -10.90 -4.23 0.63
C LEU A 22 -10.55 -3.06 -0.31
N THR A 23 -10.51 -1.84 0.20
CA THR A 23 -10.14 -0.65 -0.59
C THR A 23 -8.64 -0.64 -0.91
N LEU A 24 -8.31 -0.56 -2.20
CA LEU A 24 -6.94 -0.37 -2.66
C LEU A 24 -6.63 1.13 -2.76
N MET A 25 -5.68 1.61 -1.96
CA MET A 25 -5.20 2.98 -2.04
C MET A 25 -4.18 3.13 -3.15
N THR A 26 -4.58 3.79 -4.25
CA THR A 26 -3.68 4.13 -5.37
C THR A 26 -3.57 5.65 -5.46
N PRO A 27 -2.34 6.22 -5.40
CA PRO A 27 -2.18 7.67 -5.57
C PRO A 27 -2.60 8.10 -6.98
N ALA A 28 -3.40 9.16 -7.07
CA ALA A 28 -3.83 9.74 -8.36
C ALA A 28 -2.64 10.29 -9.20
N MET A 29 -1.54 10.67 -8.54
CA MET A 29 -0.37 11.28 -9.18
C MET A 29 0.94 10.61 -8.76
N LYS A 30 1.86 10.43 -9.71
CA LYS A 30 3.21 9.88 -9.45
C LYS A 30 3.95 10.76 -8.43
N ARG A 31 4.73 10.13 -7.54
CA ARG A 31 5.49 10.81 -6.48
C ARG A 31 6.42 11.91 -7.00
N SER A 32 7.05 11.72 -8.16
CA SER A 32 7.95 12.72 -8.75
C SER A 32 7.22 14.00 -9.17
N ALA A 33 6.01 13.88 -9.70
CA ALA A 33 5.21 15.01 -10.16
C ALA A 33 4.54 15.80 -9.03
N ARG A 34 4.54 15.24 -7.81
CA ARG A 34 4.02 15.86 -6.59
C ARG A 34 5.05 16.72 -5.85
N LYS A 35 6.33 16.62 -6.19
CA LYS A 35 7.39 17.42 -5.55
C LYS A 35 7.29 18.88 -6.02
N VAL A 36 7.50 19.81 -5.08
CA VAL A 36 7.50 21.25 -5.32
C VAL A 36 8.91 21.77 -5.05
N ASP A 37 9.45 22.57 -5.96
CA ASP A 37 10.78 23.17 -5.81
C ASP A 37 10.66 24.66 -5.44
N PRO A 38 10.97 25.05 -4.19
CA PRO A 38 10.84 26.45 -3.76
C PRO A 38 11.81 27.41 -4.48
N THR A 39 12.84 26.89 -5.17
CA THR A 39 13.77 27.72 -5.96
C THR A 39 13.24 28.04 -7.35
N ASN A 40 12.23 27.31 -7.83
CA ASN A 40 11.54 27.62 -9.06
C ASN A 40 10.51 28.75 -8.82
N PRO A 41 10.56 29.87 -9.58
CA PRO A 41 9.66 31.01 -9.36
C PRO A 41 8.15 30.67 -9.44
N SER A 42 7.77 29.75 -10.34
CA SER A 42 6.38 29.31 -10.48
C SER A 42 5.89 28.58 -9.24
N ASP A 43 6.71 27.67 -8.73
CA ASP A 43 6.42 26.88 -7.53
C ASP A 43 6.46 27.76 -6.27
N ALA A 44 7.38 28.72 -6.20
CA ALA A 44 7.43 29.69 -5.12
C ALA A 44 6.16 30.55 -5.05
N ALA A 45 5.63 30.98 -6.20
CA ALA A 45 4.36 31.71 -6.26
C ALA A 45 3.18 30.85 -5.78
N LEU A 46 3.13 29.57 -6.19
CA LEU A 46 2.13 28.63 -5.71
C LEU A 46 2.22 28.38 -4.20
N ILE A 47 3.44 28.25 -3.67
CA ILE A 47 3.68 28.11 -2.22
C ILE A 47 3.20 29.36 -1.47
N ALA A 48 3.48 30.56 -1.99
CA ALA A 48 3.06 31.80 -1.36
C ALA A 48 1.53 31.95 -1.32
N ALA A 49 0.83 31.44 -2.35
CA ALA A 49 -0.62 31.42 -2.41
C ALA A 49 -1.27 30.26 -1.63
N ALA A 50 -0.50 29.25 -1.23
CA ALA A 50 -1.02 28.06 -0.59
C ALA A 50 -1.47 28.32 0.85
N THR A 51 -2.54 27.63 1.28
CA THR A 51 -3.00 27.67 2.67
C THR A 51 -2.06 26.88 3.56
N LYS A 52 -1.42 27.56 4.52
CA LYS A 52 -0.54 26.94 5.52
C LYS A 52 -1.38 26.23 6.57
N ALA A 53 -0.95 25.04 6.98
CA ALA A 53 -1.55 24.38 8.14
C ALA A 53 -1.15 25.13 9.42
N GLY A 54 -2.13 25.47 10.24
CA GLY A 54 -1.94 26.35 11.39
C GLY A 54 -1.45 25.61 12.63
N ALA A 55 -1.52 26.29 13.78
CA ALA A 55 -1.08 25.78 15.06
C ALA A 55 -2.00 24.68 15.63
N GLU A 56 -3.18 24.46 15.04
CA GLU A 56 -4.10 23.39 15.41
C GLU A 56 -3.46 22.00 15.29
N ILE A 57 -2.47 21.86 14.41
CA ILE A 57 -1.68 20.64 14.26
C ILE A 57 -0.47 20.68 15.20
N TYR A 58 0.44 21.62 14.98
CA TYR A 58 1.54 21.95 15.88
C TYR A 58 2.05 23.33 15.51
N ASP A 59 2.65 24.06 16.44
CA ASP A 59 3.28 25.34 16.11
C ASP A 59 4.62 25.10 15.38
N SER A 60 4.71 25.57 14.14
CA SER A 60 5.92 25.38 13.32
C SER A 60 7.09 26.27 13.74
N ASP A 61 6.77 27.39 14.37
CA ASP A 61 7.72 28.43 14.76
C ASP A 61 8.16 28.26 16.23
N ALA A 62 7.46 27.42 16.99
CA ALA A 62 7.87 27.04 18.34
C ALA A 62 9.18 26.22 18.34
N GLU A 63 9.94 26.38 19.41
CA GLU A 63 11.14 25.59 19.69
C GLU A 63 10.83 24.10 19.92
N ASP A 64 11.83 23.27 19.67
CA ASP A 64 11.73 21.83 19.96
C ASP A 64 11.66 21.60 21.47
N LEU A 65 10.71 20.77 21.90
CA LEU A 65 10.58 20.34 23.29
C LEU A 65 11.79 19.50 23.72
N PRO A 66 12.27 19.63 24.96
CA PRO A 66 13.35 18.80 25.46
C PRO A 66 12.94 17.32 25.50
N GLY A 67 13.92 16.41 25.38
CA GLY A 67 13.72 14.96 25.47
C GLY A 67 13.66 14.23 24.12
N LEU A 68 13.28 12.96 24.17
CA LEU A 68 13.24 12.08 23.00
C LEU A 68 11.88 12.15 22.28
N VAL A 69 11.92 12.12 20.95
CA VAL A 69 10.71 12.01 20.13
C VAL A 69 10.05 10.64 20.33
N ASN A 70 8.81 10.66 20.82
CA ASN A 70 8.06 9.43 21.11
C ASN A 70 7.59 8.67 19.85
N GLY A 71 7.53 7.34 19.98
CA GLY A 71 6.91 6.45 18.99
C GLY A 71 7.68 6.28 17.67
N THR A 72 8.95 6.69 17.61
CA THR A 72 9.85 6.47 16.46
C THR A 72 11.13 5.78 16.92
N ASN A 73 11.68 4.90 16.09
CA ASN A 73 13.00 4.30 16.30
C ASN A 73 14.14 5.15 15.74
N LYS A 74 13.83 6.32 15.17
CA LYS A 74 14.79 7.29 14.64
C LYS A 74 14.51 8.71 15.16
N PRO A 75 14.50 8.94 16.48
CA PRO A 75 14.13 10.23 17.06
C PRO A 75 14.97 11.39 16.54
N GLN A 76 16.23 11.16 16.19
CA GLN A 76 17.16 12.17 15.66
C GLN A 76 16.69 12.83 14.35
N LEU A 77 15.82 12.17 13.57
CA LEU A 77 15.33 12.67 12.28
C LEU A 77 14.11 13.60 12.41
N PHE A 78 13.50 13.66 13.59
CA PHE A 78 12.23 14.32 13.81
C PHE A 78 12.33 15.38 14.90
N ARG A 79 11.43 16.37 14.84
CA ARG A 79 11.27 17.38 15.87
C ARG A 79 10.41 16.83 17.00
N ASN A 80 10.74 17.20 18.23
CA ASN A 80 9.87 16.97 19.38
C ASN A 80 9.00 18.22 19.55
N VAL A 81 7.70 18.12 19.24
CA VAL A 81 6.82 19.30 19.18
C VAL A 81 5.68 19.19 20.18
N SER A 82 5.18 20.35 20.61
CA SER A 82 3.88 20.42 21.27
C SER A 82 2.79 20.28 20.22
N TRP A 83 1.92 19.29 20.38
CA TRP A 83 0.81 19.06 19.47
C TRP A 83 -0.37 19.98 19.80
N GLY A 84 -1.00 20.50 18.75
CA GLY A 84 -2.23 21.26 18.87
C GLY A 84 -3.47 20.38 19.06
N PRO A 85 -4.66 20.99 19.22
CA PRO A 85 -5.91 20.29 19.51
C PRO A 85 -6.28 19.20 18.49
N ALA A 86 -5.89 19.32 17.23
CA ALA A 86 -6.22 18.32 16.21
C ALA A 86 -5.65 16.92 16.53
N ALA A 87 -4.58 16.85 17.35
CA ALA A 87 -3.96 15.60 17.78
C ALA A 87 -4.72 14.88 18.92
N THR A 88 -5.66 15.55 19.57
CA THR A 88 -6.41 15.03 20.73
C THR A 88 -7.92 15.14 20.57
N ASP A 89 -8.39 15.77 19.49
CA ASP A 89 -9.81 16.00 19.25
C ASP A 89 -10.52 14.80 18.58
N TYR A 90 -11.46 14.23 19.34
CA TYR A 90 -12.31 13.09 18.97
C TYR A 90 -13.77 13.49 18.64
N SER A 91 -14.10 14.78 18.58
CA SER A 91 -15.47 15.24 18.28
C SER A 91 -15.91 14.86 16.88
N ASP A 92 -14.99 14.89 15.90
CA ASP A 92 -15.28 14.62 14.50
C ASP A 92 -15.61 13.15 14.22
N ASP A 93 -16.35 12.89 13.14
CA ASP A 93 -16.52 11.55 12.59
C ASP A 93 -15.24 11.07 11.89
N PHE A 94 -14.71 9.91 12.32
CA PHE A 94 -13.45 9.39 11.79
C PHE A 94 -13.71 8.39 10.68
N PRO A 95 -13.02 8.50 9.52
CA PRO A 95 -13.27 7.62 8.39
C PRO A 95 -12.87 6.18 8.72
N ILE A 96 -13.68 5.21 8.27
CA ILE A 96 -13.37 3.77 8.36
C ILE A 96 -12.31 3.38 7.31
N HIS A 97 -12.31 4.08 6.17
CA HIS A 97 -11.34 3.94 5.09
C HIS A 97 -10.54 5.23 4.96
N PRO A 98 -9.49 5.44 5.79
CA PRO A 98 -8.70 6.66 5.70
C PRO A 98 -8.06 6.82 4.32
N GLU A 99 -8.14 8.03 3.78
CA GLU A 99 -7.32 8.40 2.65
C GLU A 99 -5.88 8.66 3.12
N PHE A 100 -4.92 8.01 2.47
CA PHE A 100 -3.51 8.23 2.67
C PHE A 100 -2.83 8.58 1.33
N SER A 101 -2.20 9.74 1.33
CA SER A 101 -1.25 10.15 0.30
C SER A 101 0.15 10.17 0.92
N GLN A 102 1.10 9.50 0.25
CA GLN A 102 2.48 9.44 0.73
C GLN A 102 3.09 10.83 0.83
N PHE A 103 3.88 11.06 1.87
CA PHE A 103 4.74 12.23 1.98
C PHE A 103 5.78 12.26 0.85
N VAL A 104 6.02 13.46 0.32
CA VAL A 104 7.08 13.76 -0.64
C VAL A 104 8.14 14.65 -0.01
N PRO A 105 9.40 14.64 -0.49
CA PRO A 105 10.40 15.59 -0.04
C PRO A 105 9.95 17.03 -0.29
N GLY A 106 10.21 17.90 0.67
CA GLY A 106 9.69 19.28 0.74
C GLY A 106 8.50 19.37 1.71
N ARG A 107 8.21 20.56 2.23
CA ARG A 107 7.02 20.80 3.09
C ARG A 107 5.73 20.82 2.27
N TRP A 108 5.84 21.24 1.02
CA TRP A 108 4.74 21.47 0.11
C TRP A 108 4.62 20.34 -0.91
N GLU A 109 3.38 20.03 -1.29
CA GLU A 109 3.08 19.00 -2.27
C GLU A 109 2.13 19.54 -3.34
N ARG A 110 2.40 19.21 -4.61
CA ARG A 110 1.50 19.50 -5.73
C ARG A 110 0.38 18.49 -5.81
N MET A 111 -0.83 18.98 -5.97
CA MET A 111 -2.05 18.21 -6.14
C MET A 111 -2.40 18.01 -7.63
N PRO A 112 -3.24 17.02 -7.98
CA PRO A 112 -3.62 16.76 -9.38
C PRO A 112 -4.31 17.93 -10.09
N ASP A 113 -4.99 18.80 -9.34
CA ASP A 113 -5.64 20.02 -9.83
C ASP A 113 -4.67 21.19 -10.05
N GLY A 114 -3.36 20.98 -9.80
CA GLY A 114 -2.32 21.99 -9.93
C GLY A 114 -2.10 22.85 -8.70
N THR A 115 -2.93 22.72 -7.65
CA THR A 115 -2.76 23.44 -6.39
C THR A 115 -1.61 22.87 -5.56
N VAL A 116 -1.21 23.59 -4.51
CA VAL A 116 -0.17 23.18 -3.57
C VAL A 116 -0.74 23.13 -2.16
N VAL A 117 -0.43 22.05 -1.43
CA VAL A 117 -0.91 21.82 -0.05
C VAL A 117 0.25 21.63 0.92
N ASP A 118 0.07 22.11 2.16
CA ASP A 118 1.03 21.91 3.24
C ASP A 118 0.93 20.47 3.76
N GLN A 119 2.02 19.71 3.64
CA GLN A 119 2.06 18.31 4.09
C GLN A 119 2.02 18.18 5.62
N LYS A 120 2.17 19.27 6.38
CA LYS A 120 1.92 19.31 7.83
C LYS A 120 0.54 18.77 8.19
N SER A 121 -0.48 19.02 7.36
CA SER A 121 -1.84 18.47 7.50
C SER A 121 -1.88 16.95 7.63
N LYS A 122 -0.94 16.24 6.99
CA LYS A 122 -0.90 14.77 6.95
C LYS A 122 -0.27 14.13 8.19
N LEU A 123 0.34 14.93 9.06
CA LEU A 123 1.03 14.39 10.25
C LEU A 123 0.05 13.79 11.25
N ILE A 124 -1.18 14.29 11.29
CA ILE A 124 -2.28 13.73 12.07
C ILE A 124 -3.08 12.79 11.20
N VAL A 125 -3.17 11.53 11.63
CA VAL A 125 -3.93 10.50 10.93
C VAL A 125 -5.08 10.07 11.83
N LYS A 126 -6.31 10.36 11.39
CA LYS A 126 -7.56 10.02 12.09
C LYS A 126 -8.29 8.91 11.33
N PHE A 127 -8.70 7.85 12.01
CA PHE A 127 -9.59 6.82 11.46
C PHE A 127 -10.30 6.00 12.54
N THR A 128 -11.37 5.33 12.13
CA THR A 128 -12.06 4.31 12.95
C THR A 128 -11.42 2.95 12.68
N ASP A 129 -10.96 2.27 13.74
CA ASP A 129 -10.33 0.96 13.62
C ASP A 129 -11.34 -0.16 13.32
N LYS A 130 -10.84 -1.34 12.95
CA LYS A 130 -11.66 -2.55 12.66
C LYS A 130 -12.53 -3.04 13.82
N LYS A 131 -12.37 -2.49 15.03
CA LYS A 131 -13.20 -2.77 16.21
C LYS A 131 -14.19 -1.63 16.49
N GLY A 132 -14.27 -0.62 15.62
CA GLY A 132 -15.14 0.55 15.79
C GLY A 132 -14.58 1.66 16.67
N ASN A 133 -13.32 1.61 17.10
CA ASN A 133 -12.76 2.67 17.96
C ASN A 133 -12.13 3.78 17.14
N LYS A 134 -12.41 5.04 17.51
CA LYS A 134 -11.71 6.21 16.95
C LYS A 134 -10.24 6.18 17.37
N ARG A 135 -9.34 6.45 16.42
CA ARG A 135 -7.89 6.53 16.64
C ARG A 135 -7.32 7.81 16.05
N ILE A 136 -6.50 8.51 16.82
CA ILE A 136 -5.65 9.61 16.33
C ILE A 136 -4.19 9.18 16.45
N PHE A 137 -3.44 9.30 15.37
CA PHE A 137 -2.00 9.13 15.36
C PHE A 137 -1.32 10.44 14.99
N ALA A 138 -0.56 11.01 15.92
CA ALA A 138 0.30 12.15 15.67
C ALA A 138 1.70 11.67 15.29
N ASN A 139 2.12 11.96 14.06
CA ASN A 139 3.42 11.57 13.53
C ASN A 139 4.37 12.77 13.59
N PRO A 140 5.53 12.67 14.27
CA PRO A 140 6.39 13.82 14.51
C PRO A 140 6.91 14.42 13.20
N PRO A 141 6.94 15.76 13.07
CA PRO A 141 7.42 16.40 11.86
C PRO A 141 8.91 16.15 11.67
N PRO A 142 9.39 15.99 10.42
CA PRO A 142 10.82 15.86 10.18
C PRO A 142 11.55 17.15 10.56
N LYS A 143 12.79 17.04 11.03
CA LYS A 143 13.66 18.23 11.24
C LYS A 143 13.92 18.96 9.93
N ASP A 144 14.08 18.20 8.85
CA ASP A 144 14.19 18.70 7.49
C ASP A 144 13.21 17.95 6.59
N TRP A 145 12.27 18.69 6.00
CA TRP A 145 11.27 18.16 5.09
C TRP A 145 11.87 17.62 3.77
N ASN A 146 13.09 18.02 3.40
CA ASN A 146 13.80 17.48 2.25
C ASN A 146 14.56 16.18 2.56
N ASN A 147 14.70 15.80 3.83
CA ASN A 147 15.42 14.60 4.23
C ASN A 147 14.67 13.33 3.81
N GLN A 148 15.18 12.65 2.77
CA GLN A 148 14.57 11.46 2.19
C GLN A 148 14.47 10.30 3.20
N GLU A 149 15.38 10.18 4.16
CA GLU A 149 15.34 9.15 5.19
C GLU A 149 14.16 9.39 6.15
N ALA A 150 14.00 10.64 6.62
CA ALA A 150 12.90 11.04 7.49
C ALA A 150 11.55 10.83 6.81
N ILE A 151 11.41 11.28 5.55
CA ILE A 151 10.19 11.09 4.74
C ILE A 151 9.89 9.60 4.50
N THR A 152 10.91 8.77 4.30
CA THR A 152 10.74 7.31 4.16
C THR A 152 10.26 6.67 5.46
N ALA A 153 10.83 7.08 6.59
CA ALA A 153 10.42 6.60 7.91
C ALA A 153 8.97 7.01 8.23
N LEU A 154 8.59 8.26 7.93
CA LEU A 154 7.24 8.80 8.12
C LEU A 154 6.18 8.06 7.28
N ASN A 155 6.48 7.84 6.01
CA ASN A 155 5.62 7.04 5.12
C ASN A 155 5.45 5.59 5.62
N LYS A 156 6.54 4.94 6.02
CA LYS A 156 6.48 3.57 6.57
C LYS A 156 5.62 3.53 7.83
N ARG A 157 5.82 4.48 8.75
CA ARG A 157 5.06 4.57 10.00
C ARG A 157 3.58 4.72 9.73
N THR A 158 3.19 5.67 8.88
CA THR A 158 1.79 5.95 8.55
C THR A 158 1.11 4.73 7.91
N VAL A 159 1.77 4.12 6.92
CA VAL A 159 1.28 2.89 6.27
C VAL A 159 1.09 1.76 7.30
N GLN A 160 2.01 1.60 8.25
CA GLN A 160 1.86 0.57 9.30
C GLN A 160 0.73 0.89 10.28
N GLN A 161 0.52 2.16 10.64
CA GLN A 161 -0.60 2.57 11.49
C GLN A 161 -1.93 2.21 10.84
N VAL A 162 -2.13 2.58 9.58
CA VAL A 162 -3.36 2.25 8.83
C VAL A 162 -3.50 0.73 8.68
N ARG A 163 -2.45 0.04 8.23
CA ARG A 163 -2.48 -1.42 7.97
C ARG A 163 -2.76 -2.27 9.22
N ARG A 164 -2.29 -1.86 10.40
CA ARG A 164 -2.47 -2.63 11.64
C ARG A 164 -3.88 -2.48 12.23
N ASN A 165 -4.54 -1.36 11.94
CA ASN A 165 -5.79 -0.98 12.59
C ASN A 165 -7.01 -1.02 11.67
N THR A 166 -6.82 -0.99 10.35
CA THR A 166 -7.91 -0.96 9.35
C THR A 166 -7.75 -2.12 8.36
N ASP A 167 -8.79 -2.38 7.57
CA ASP A 167 -8.76 -3.36 6.47
C ASP A 167 -8.25 -2.75 5.14
N VAL A 168 -7.82 -1.48 5.15
CA VAL A 168 -7.30 -0.79 3.97
C VAL A 168 -6.02 -1.44 3.48
N ARG A 169 -5.93 -1.64 2.15
CA ARG A 169 -4.74 -2.18 1.50
C ARG A 169 -4.08 -1.13 0.61
N PHE A 170 -2.76 -1.05 0.72
CA PHE A 170 -1.93 -0.14 -0.09
C PHE A 170 -1.41 -0.80 -1.38
N ARG A 171 -1.58 -2.10 -1.50
CA ARG A 171 -1.11 -2.89 -2.64
C ARG A 171 -2.12 -3.98 -2.94
N GLU A 172 -2.29 -4.24 -4.22
CA GLU A 172 -3.09 -5.37 -4.68
C GLU A 172 -2.52 -6.67 -4.08
N VAL A 173 -3.42 -7.56 -3.70
CA VAL A 173 -3.03 -8.89 -3.23
C VAL A 173 -2.51 -9.65 -4.43
N VAL A 174 -1.19 -9.86 -4.45
CA VAL A 174 -0.57 -10.70 -5.47
C VAL A 174 -1.13 -12.11 -5.31
N SER A 175 -1.85 -12.58 -6.34
CA SER A 175 -2.34 -13.97 -6.40
C SER A 175 -1.18 -14.93 -6.12
N ALA A 176 -1.34 -15.89 -5.21
CA ALA A 176 -0.30 -16.87 -4.90
C ALA A 176 -0.06 -17.78 -6.13
N TYR A 177 1.17 -18.26 -6.32
CA TYR A 177 1.44 -19.25 -7.37
C TYR A 177 0.77 -20.57 -7.02
N VAL A 178 0.08 -21.16 -8.00
CA VAL A 178 -0.62 -22.44 -7.83
C VAL A 178 0.25 -23.61 -8.29
N ALA A 179 -0.13 -24.83 -7.92
CA ALA A 179 0.64 -26.03 -8.26
C ALA A 179 0.95 -26.17 -9.77
N PRO A 180 0.02 -25.94 -10.72
CA PRO A 180 0.33 -25.98 -12.15
C PRO A 180 1.41 -24.96 -12.58
N GLU A 181 1.36 -23.73 -12.04
CA GLU A 181 2.36 -22.69 -12.32
C GLU A 181 3.72 -23.10 -11.77
N ARG A 182 3.77 -23.64 -10.55
CA ARG A 182 5.02 -24.08 -9.91
C ARG A 182 5.66 -25.27 -10.58
N ARG A 183 4.85 -26.23 -11.06
CA ARG A 183 5.35 -27.35 -11.89
C ARG A 183 5.98 -26.84 -13.18
N TRP A 184 5.35 -25.84 -13.82
CA TRP A 184 5.92 -25.24 -15.01
C TRP A 184 7.22 -24.49 -14.71
N ILE A 185 7.27 -23.72 -13.62
CA ILE A 185 8.49 -23.04 -13.16
C ILE A 185 9.60 -24.07 -13.02
N LEU A 186 9.38 -25.12 -12.21
CA LEU A 186 10.35 -26.19 -11.99
C LEU A 186 10.87 -26.81 -13.29
N ALA A 187 9.97 -27.13 -14.22
CA ALA A 187 10.33 -27.75 -15.51
C ALA A 187 11.14 -26.83 -16.44
N ASN A 188 11.16 -25.52 -16.19
CA ASN A 188 11.86 -24.53 -17.01
C ASN A 188 13.07 -23.90 -16.28
N LEU A 189 13.49 -24.51 -15.16
CA LEU A 189 14.73 -24.18 -14.47
C LEU A 189 15.80 -25.24 -14.78
N THR A 190 17.04 -24.79 -14.88
CA THR A 190 18.25 -25.61 -14.94
C THR A 190 19.18 -25.09 -13.85
N ASP A 191 19.55 -25.95 -12.90
CA ASP A 191 20.34 -25.59 -11.71
C ASP A 191 19.78 -24.38 -10.94
N GLY A 192 18.44 -24.35 -10.81
CA GLY A 192 17.72 -23.29 -10.11
C GLY A 192 17.63 -21.95 -10.87
N LYS A 193 18.02 -21.89 -12.15
CA LYS A 193 17.94 -20.67 -12.97
C LYS A 193 17.23 -20.92 -14.30
N PRO A 194 16.55 -19.92 -14.89
CA PRO A 194 15.97 -20.08 -16.22
C PRO A 194 17.02 -20.32 -17.30
N ALA A 195 16.94 -21.45 -18.00
CA ALA A 195 17.93 -21.86 -19.00
C ALA A 195 18.11 -20.82 -20.13
N ALA A 196 17.00 -20.24 -20.61
CA ALA A 196 17.00 -19.26 -21.70
C ALA A 196 16.96 -17.80 -21.22
N GLY A 197 17.34 -17.57 -19.95
CA GLY A 197 17.33 -16.26 -19.33
C GLY A 197 15.93 -15.78 -18.91
N TRP A 198 15.94 -14.78 -18.03
CA TRP A 198 14.75 -14.30 -17.35
C TRP A 198 13.68 -13.69 -18.26
N LYS A 199 14.09 -12.93 -19.29
CA LYS A 199 13.15 -12.25 -20.19
C LYS A 199 12.22 -13.26 -20.88
N ARG A 200 12.82 -14.28 -21.50
CA ARG A 200 12.09 -15.34 -22.21
C ARG A 200 11.26 -16.20 -21.25
N PHE A 201 11.80 -16.49 -20.07
CA PHE A 201 11.09 -17.23 -19.03
C PHE A 201 9.79 -16.53 -18.59
N VAL A 202 9.85 -15.22 -18.34
CA VAL A 202 8.68 -14.41 -17.96
C VAL A 202 7.64 -14.39 -19.09
N GLU A 203 8.09 -14.18 -20.33
CA GLU A 203 7.22 -14.18 -21.50
C GLU A 203 6.50 -15.52 -21.68
N GLN A 204 7.25 -16.64 -21.65
CA GLN A 204 6.67 -17.98 -21.78
C GLN A 204 5.72 -18.33 -20.64
N PHE A 205 6.06 -17.93 -19.40
CA PHE A 205 5.18 -18.10 -18.25
C PHE A 205 3.84 -17.39 -18.49
N ASN A 206 3.89 -16.11 -18.88
CA ASN A 206 2.70 -15.30 -19.09
C ASN A 206 1.87 -15.80 -20.29
N ASN A 207 2.51 -16.21 -21.38
CA ASN A 207 1.82 -16.82 -22.52
C ASN A 207 1.05 -18.09 -22.12
N LYS A 208 1.57 -18.84 -21.16
CA LYS A 208 0.95 -20.08 -20.67
C LYS A 208 -0.15 -19.87 -19.65
N PHE A 209 -0.07 -18.86 -18.79
CA PHE A 209 -0.97 -18.72 -17.64
C PHE A 209 -1.79 -17.44 -17.61
N ALA A 210 -1.23 -16.29 -18.01
CA ALA A 210 -1.89 -15.00 -17.83
C ALA A 210 -3.23 -14.96 -18.57
N GLY A 211 -4.27 -14.43 -17.90
CA GLY A 211 -5.63 -14.36 -18.41
C GLY A 211 -6.39 -15.68 -18.42
N ARG A 212 -5.76 -16.83 -18.09
CA ARG A 212 -6.42 -18.13 -18.08
C ARG A 212 -7.05 -18.43 -16.72
N LEU A 213 -8.21 -19.08 -16.71
CA LEU A 213 -8.80 -19.66 -15.51
C LEU A 213 -8.27 -21.09 -15.35
N LEU A 214 -7.59 -21.38 -14.24
CA LEU A 214 -7.08 -22.73 -13.98
C LEU A 214 -8.10 -23.53 -13.16
N PRO A 215 -8.13 -24.87 -13.30
CA PRO A 215 -9.05 -25.71 -12.52
C PRO A 215 -8.90 -25.47 -11.01
N GLY A 216 -10.03 -25.31 -10.31
CA GLY A 216 -10.07 -25.06 -8.87
C GLY A 216 -9.60 -23.66 -8.46
N GLN A 217 -9.67 -22.67 -9.37
CA GLN A 217 -9.42 -21.26 -9.06
C GLN A 217 -10.63 -20.41 -9.45
N ASP A 218 -10.97 -19.44 -8.60
CA ASP A 218 -12.13 -18.56 -8.82
C ASP A 218 -11.80 -17.33 -9.67
N LYS A 219 -10.51 -17.10 -9.97
CA LYS A 219 -10.02 -15.93 -10.69
C LYS A 219 -9.01 -16.31 -11.76
N VAL A 220 -9.05 -15.57 -12.86
CA VAL A 220 -8.04 -15.66 -13.93
C VAL A 220 -6.65 -15.35 -13.39
N ARG A 221 -5.62 -15.98 -13.96
CA ARG A 221 -4.24 -15.77 -13.50
C ARG A 221 -3.74 -14.39 -13.95
N PRO A 222 -3.06 -13.64 -13.07
CA PRO A 222 -2.52 -12.34 -13.44
C PRO A 222 -1.25 -12.48 -14.30
N VAL A 223 -0.92 -11.41 -15.01
CA VAL A 223 0.42 -11.25 -15.60
C VAL A 223 1.46 -11.19 -14.48
N ARG A 224 2.52 -11.98 -14.60
CA ARG A 224 3.65 -11.97 -13.68
C ARG A 224 4.79 -11.11 -14.21
N THR A 225 5.38 -10.32 -13.34
CA THR A 225 6.57 -9.53 -13.65
C THR A 225 7.84 -10.36 -13.43
N HIS A 226 8.94 -9.89 -14.01
CA HIS A 226 10.28 -10.42 -13.73
C HIS A 226 10.55 -10.55 -12.22
N SER A 227 10.35 -9.46 -11.46
CA SER A 227 10.57 -9.47 -10.00
C SER A 227 9.67 -10.47 -9.25
N SER A 228 8.44 -10.69 -9.71
CA SER A 228 7.52 -11.66 -9.11
C SER A 228 8.02 -13.09 -9.27
N LEU A 229 8.53 -13.45 -10.45
CA LEU A 229 9.02 -14.80 -10.73
C LEU A 229 10.40 -15.03 -10.11
N THR A 230 11.30 -14.04 -10.16
CA THR A 230 12.60 -14.10 -9.47
C THR A 230 12.42 -14.38 -7.98
N LYS A 231 11.52 -13.67 -7.30
CA LYS A 231 11.26 -13.89 -5.86
C LYS A 231 10.68 -15.27 -5.55
N GLU A 232 9.84 -15.83 -6.42
CA GLU A 232 9.33 -17.20 -6.24
C GLU A 232 10.47 -18.21 -6.34
N VAL A 233 11.33 -18.08 -7.36
CA VAL A 233 12.47 -18.97 -7.57
C VAL A 233 13.53 -18.79 -6.48
N GLU A 234 13.87 -17.58 -6.06
CA GLU A 234 14.85 -17.36 -4.98
C GLU A 234 14.33 -17.91 -3.64
N ARG A 235 13.04 -17.70 -3.35
CA ARG A 235 12.44 -18.11 -2.08
C ARG A 235 12.38 -19.63 -1.92
N PHE A 236 12.01 -20.35 -2.98
CA PHE A 236 11.79 -21.80 -2.93
C PHE A 236 12.85 -22.61 -3.67
N GLY A 237 13.79 -21.95 -4.33
CA GLY A 237 14.86 -22.54 -5.13
C GLY A 237 15.72 -23.51 -4.32
N PRO A 238 16.36 -23.06 -3.23
CA PRO A 238 17.26 -23.93 -2.45
C PRO A 238 16.57 -25.14 -1.81
N GLU A 239 15.31 -24.97 -1.38
CA GLU A 239 14.62 -25.99 -0.58
C GLU A 239 13.80 -26.97 -1.43
N PHE A 240 13.19 -26.50 -2.52
CA PHE A 240 12.25 -27.27 -3.34
C PHE A 240 12.74 -27.44 -4.78
N TYR A 241 12.94 -26.35 -5.53
CA TYR A 241 13.16 -26.47 -6.97
C TYR A 241 14.51 -27.13 -7.32
N SER A 242 15.56 -26.89 -6.55
CA SER A 242 16.86 -27.56 -6.70
C SER A 242 16.79 -29.08 -6.51
N LYS A 243 15.76 -29.55 -5.78
CA LYS A 243 15.51 -30.97 -5.48
C LYS A 243 14.46 -31.60 -6.39
N GLY A 244 14.02 -30.90 -7.45
CA GLY A 244 12.95 -31.41 -8.31
C GLY A 244 11.56 -31.37 -7.67
N GLN A 245 11.36 -30.59 -6.62
CA GLN A 245 10.10 -30.51 -5.88
C GLN A 245 9.42 -29.15 -6.05
N ILE A 246 8.10 -29.09 -5.84
CA ILE A 246 7.35 -27.84 -5.79
C ILE A 246 6.97 -27.51 -4.34
N PRO A 247 6.99 -26.23 -3.93
CA PRO A 247 6.57 -25.85 -2.59
C PRO A 247 5.06 -26.09 -2.40
N PRO A 248 4.63 -26.45 -1.17
CA PRO A 248 3.23 -26.71 -0.87
C PRO A 248 2.38 -25.46 -1.14
N SER A 249 1.16 -25.65 -1.64
CA SER A 249 0.17 -24.59 -1.71
C SER A 249 -0.14 -24.17 -0.27
N ARG A 250 -0.10 -22.86 0.03
CA ARG A 250 -0.65 -22.38 1.30
C ARG A 250 -2.16 -22.51 1.20
N SER A 251 -2.74 -23.35 2.05
CA SER A 251 -4.17 -23.39 2.37
C SER A 251 -4.63 -22.04 2.88
#